data_AF-A0A519SH09-F1
#
_entry.id   AF-A0A519SH09-F1
#
_cell.length_a   1.000
_cell.length_b   1.000
_cell.length_c   1.000
_cell.angle_alpha   90.00
_cell.angle_beta   90.00
_cell.angle_gamma   90.00
#
_symmetry.space_group_name_H-M   'P 1'
#
loop_
_entity.id
_entity.type
_entity.pdbx_description
1 polymer ?
#
loop_
_entity_poly.entity_id
_entity_poly.type
_entity_poly.pdbx_seq_one_letter_code
_entity_poly.pdbx_strand_id
1 'polypeptide(L)'
;MNHLDPQRHVRGESQYLDDVPVQQGTLYAAVYESPLAHGILKSLDLSAAKQAPGVVRILTAQDIPGQNQIGGIVPDEPLLAEGHVHFRGQPVALVLARTEAQAHAAL
;
A
#
# COMPACT_ATOMS: atom_id res chain seq x y z
N MET A 1 28.57 -20.49 13.12
CA MET A 1 28.54 -19.03 12.89
C MET A 1 27.60 -18.43 13.92
N ASN A 2 28.01 -17.41 14.64
CA ASN A 2 27.14 -16.70 15.59
C ASN A 2 26.43 -15.55 14.87
N HIS A 3 25.20 -15.26 15.30
CA HIS A 3 24.45 -14.10 14.82
C HIS A 3 25.20 -12.80 15.13
N LEU A 4 25.02 -11.77 14.30
CA LEU A 4 25.72 -10.49 14.43
C LEU A 4 25.05 -9.54 15.43
N ASP A 5 23.76 -9.71 15.71
CA ASP A 5 23.01 -8.86 16.65
C ASP A 5 22.21 -9.64 17.73
N PRO A 6 22.80 -10.68 18.37
CA PRO A 6 22.06 -11.58 19.26
C PRO A 6 21.59 -10.87 20.52
N GLN A 7 22.37 -9.93 21.03
CA GLN A 7 22.06 -9.25 22.29
C GLN A 7 20.86 -8.31 22.17
N ARG A 8 20.76 -7.55 21.08
CA ARG A 8 19.64 -6.62 20.89
C ARG A 8 18.35 -7.36 20.52
N HIS A 9 18.45 -8.44 19.73
CA HIS A 9 17.30 -9.29 19.43
C HIS A 9 16.63 -9.83 20.71
N VAL A 10 17.42 -10.41 21.63
CA VAL A 10 16.85 -10.96 22.88
C VAL A 10 16.38 -9.90 23.86
N ARG A 11 16.68 -8.61 23.61
CA ARG A 11 16.23 -7.47 24.43
C ARG A 11 15.10 -6.67 23.79
N GLY A 12 14.73 -6.96 22.54
CA GLY A 12 13.81 -6.13 21.77
C GLY A 12 14.37 -4.75 21.42
N GLU A 13 15.70 -4.62 21.34
CA GLU A 13 16.39 -3.34 21.06
C GLU A 13 16.82 -3.22 19.59
N SER A 14 16.66 -4.28 18.79
CA SER A 14 16.94 -4.22 17.36
C SER A 14 15.81 -3.47 16.66
N GLN A 15 16.18 -2.45 15.89
CA GLN A 15 15.22 -1.63 15.16
C GLN A 15 14.88 -2.26 13.82
N TYR A 16 13.58 -2.44 13.59
CA TYR A 16 12.97 -2.71 12.30
C TYR A 16 12.26 -1.45 11.79
N LEU A 17 11.70 -1.51 10.57
CA LEU A 17 11.15 -0.32 9.91
C LEU A 17 10.08 0.38 10.74
N ASP A 18 9.19 -0.38 11.37
CA ASP A 18 8.06 0.14 12.14
C ASP A 18 8.45 0.57 13.57
N ASP A 19 9.67 0.27 14.02
CA ASP A 19 10.21 0.76 15.29
C ASP A 19 10.80 2.17 15.16
N VAL A 20 10.99 2.65 13.93
CA VAL A 20 11.53 3.99 13.67
C VAL A 20 10.51 5.04 14.16
N PRO A 21 10.92 6.01 15.00
CA PRO A 21 10.00 7.01 15.52
C PRO A 21 9.27 7.77 14.40
N VAL A 22 7.94 7.78 14.46
CA VAL A 22 7.08 8.43 13.49
C VAL A 22 7.32 9.94 13.50
N GLN A 23 7.64 10.51 12.34
CA GLN A 23 7.82 11.94 12.19
C GLN A 23 6.48 12.67 12.11
N GLN A 24 6.46 13.92 12.57
CA GLN A 24 5.26 14.75 12.48
C GLN A 24 4.84 14.93 11.01
N GLY A 25 3.57 14.65 10.72
CA GLY A 25 3.02 14.75 9.37
C GLY A 25 3.13 13.47 8.54
N THR A 26 3.67 12.38 9.10
CA THR A 26 3.63 11.06 8.46
C THR A 26 2.18 10.66 8.17
N LEU A 27 1.94 10.12 6.97
CA LEU A 27 0.67 9.53 6.58
C LEU A 27 0.79 8.01 6.57
N TYR A 28 -0.35 7.35 6.77
CA TYR A 28 -0.46 5.90 6.76
C TYR A 28 -1.18 5.48 5.49
N ALA A 29 -0.67 4.43 4.85
CA ALA A 29 -1.20 3.91 3.61
C ALA A 29 -1.94 2.59 3.84
N ALA A 30 -3.13 2.45 3.29
CA ALA A 30 -3.83 1.18 3.17
C ALA A 30 -4.05 0.86 1.69
N VAL A 31 -3.90 -0.41 1.32
CA VAL A 31 -4.03 -0.86 -0.07
C VAL A 31 -5.44 -1.38 -0.30
N TYR A 32 -6.13 -0.82 -1.30
CA TYR A 32 -7.34 -1.42 -1.82
C TYR A 32 -6.96 -2.44 -2.89
N GLU A 33 -7.39 -3.67 -2.69
CA GLU A 33 -7.01 -4.82 -3.51
C GLU A 33 -8.20 -5.37 -4.28
N SER A 34 -7.93 -6.02 -5.42
CA SER A 34 -8.93 -6.69 -6.23
C SER A 34 -9.65 -7.79 -5.43
N PRO A 35 -10.99 -7.75 -5.33
CA PRO A 35 -11.75 -8.86 -4.75
C PRO A 35 -11.90 -10.05 -5.71
N LEU A 36 -11.49 -9.89 -6.98
CA LEU A 36 -11.69 -10.86 -8.06
C LEU A 36 -10.37 -11.54 -8.45
N ALA A 37 -10.46 -12.82 -8.80
CA ALA A 37 -9.31 -13.57 -9.32
C ALA A 37 -8.91 -13.12 -10.74
N HIS A 38 -9.85 -12.68 -11.58
CA HIS A 38 -9.55 -12.09 -12.87
C HIS A 38 -10.71 -11.21 -13.33
N GLY A 39 -10.45 -10.11 -14.04
CA GLY A 39 -11.51 -9.26 -14.54
C GLY A 39 -11.01 -8.00 -15.23
N ILE A 40 -11.95 -7.27 -15.86
CA ILE A 40 -11.70 -5.97 -16.49
C ILE A 40 -12.08 -4.88 -15.49
N LEU A 41 -11.13 -4.02 -15.15
CA LEU A 41 -11.35 -2.84 -14.31
C LEU A 41 -11.97 -1.72 -15.16
N LYS A 42 -13.30 -1.63 -15.16
CA LYS A 42 -14.03 -0.62 -15.94
C LYS A 42 -14.00 0.77 -15.31
N SER A 43 -14.14 0.85 -14.00
CA SER A 43 -14.19 2.10 -13.25
C SER A 43 -13.92 1.87 -11.76
N LEU A 44 -13.50 2.94 -11.07
CA LEU A 44 -13.37 3.00 -9.62
C LEU A 44 -14.21 4.17 -9.10
N ASP A 45 -15.16 3.89 -8.21
CA ASP A 45 -15.83 4.94 -7.44
C ASP A 45 -15.12 5.14 -6.11
N LEU A 46 -14.44 6.28 -5.99
CA LEU A 46 -13.65 6.65 -4.82
C LEU A 46 -14.38 7.66 -3.92
N SER A 47 -15.65 7.96 -4.20
CA SER A 47 -16.38 9.07 -3.57
C SER A 47 -16.53 8.91 -2.06
N ALA A 48 -16.86 7.71 -1.59
CA ALA A 48 -17.00 7.41 -0.15
C ALA A 48 -15.65 7.50 0.57
N ALA A 49 -14.61 6.85 0.04
CA ALA A 49 -13.26 6.85 0.62
C ALA A 49 -12.68 8.28 0.69
N LYS A 50 -12.90 9.12 -0.32
CA LYS A 50 -12.48 10.54 -0.31
C LYS A 50 -13.12 11.36 0.82
N GLN A 51 -14.29 10.96 1.29
CA GLN A 51 -15.01 11.64 2.36
C GLN A 51 -14.76 11.03 3.74
N ALA A 52 -14.03 9.91 3.82
CA ALA A 52 -13.77 9.24 5.08
C ALA A 52 -12.88 10.10 6.01
N PRO A 53 -13.13 10.09 7.33
CA PRO A 53 -12.39 10.91 8.28
C PRO A 53 -10.88 10.67 8.21
N GLY A 54 -10.12 11.76 8.05
CA GLY A 54 -8.65 11.71 8.09
C GLY A 54 -7.98 11.25 6.80
N VAL A 55 -8.75 10.86 5.76
CA VAL A 55 -8.19 10.61 4.42
C VAL A 55 -7.64 11.92 3.86
N VAL A 56 -6.42 11.86 3.36
CA VAL A 56 -5.67 12.98 2.77
C VAL A 56 -5.61 12.85 1.26
N ARG A 57 -5.41 11.63 0.74
CA ARG A 57 -5.34 11.37 -0.70
C ARG A 57 -5.63 9.91 -1.00
N ILE A 58 -6.14 9.63 -2.20
CA ILE A 58 -6.21 8.29 -2.76
C ILE A 58 -5.41 8.33 -4.06
N LEU A 59 -4.52 7.36 -4.26
CA LEU A 59 -3.70 7.20 -5.45
C LEU A 59 -4.15 5.97 -6.23
N THR A 60 -4.20 6.11 -7.54
CA THR A 60 -4.49 5.04 -8.50
C THR A 60 -3.33 4.92 -9.50
N ALA A 61 -3.41 3.96 -10.42
CA ALA A 61 -2.44 3.83 -11.51
C ALA A 61 -2.23 5.16 -12.29
N GLN A 62 -3.27 5.99 -12.43
CA GLN A 62 -3.21 7.26 -13.15
C GLN A 62 -2.38 8.34 -12.43
N ASP A 63 -2.16 8.18 -11.12
CA ASP A 63 -1.38 9.12 -10.32
C ASP A 63 0.12 8.81 -10.32
N ILE A 64 0.54 7.72 -10.98
CA ILE A 64 1.95 7.33 -11.08
C ILE A 64 2.63 8.20 -12.16
N PRO A 65 3.59 9.07 -11.79
CA PRO A 65 4.21 10.00 -12.75
C PRO A 65 5.22 9.32 -13.68
N GLY A 66 5.54 8.04 -13.43
CA GLY A 66 6.52 7.26 -14.17
C GLY A 66 5.93 5.93 -14.66
N GLN A 67 6.75 4.89 -14.67
CA GLN A 67 6.32 3.57 -15.12
C GLN A 67 5.55 2.83 -14.02
N ASN A 68 4.34 2.38 -14.35
CA ASN A 68 3.53 1.50 -13.51
C ASN A 68 3.91 0.02 -13.76
N GLN A 69 5.17 -0.33 -13.47
CA GLN A 69 5.72 -1.67 -13.72
C GLN A 69 6.85 -1.98 -12.72
N ILE A 70 6.73 -3.09 -11.99
CA ILE A 70 7.61 -3.48 -10.87
C ILE A 70 8.18 -4.89 -10.99
N GLY A 71 7.80 -5.64 -12.03
CA GLY A 71 8.30 -6.97 -12.34
C GLY A 71 9.81 -6.94 -12.59
N GLY A 72 10.57 -7.55 -11.68
CA GLY A 72 12.03 -7.45 -11.64
C GLY A 72 12.77 -8.33 -12.65
N ILE A 73 12.15 -9.40 -13.14
CA ILE A 73 12.73 -10.32 -14.14
C ILE A 73 12.03 -10.15 -15.49
N VAL A 74 10.70 -10.21 -15.46
CA VAL A 74 9.83 -9.96 -16.61
C VAL A 74 9.01 -8.70 -16.29
N PRO A 75 8.88 -7.74 -17.22
CA PRO A 75 8.11 -6.53 -16.99
C PRO A 75 6.61 -6.79 -17.19
N ASP A 76 6.02 -7.64 -16.34
CA ASP A 76 4.63 -8.10 -16.42
C ASP A 76 3.79 -7.81 -15.16
N GLU A 77 4.35 -7.11 -14.16
CA GLU A 77 3.67 -6.81 -12.90
C GLU A 77 3.46 -5.30 -12.70
N PRO A 78 2.23 -4.77 -12.85
CA PRO A 78 1.97 -3.37 -12.52
C PRO A 78 1.97 -3.15 -11.01
N LEU A 79 2.40 -1.95 -10.56
CA LEU A 79 2.36 -1.57 -9.15
C LEU A 79 0.90 -1.44 -8.66
N LEU A 80 0.06 -0.78 -9.45
CA LEU A 80 -1.38 -0.68 -9.25
C LEU A 80 -2.09 -1.13 -10.53
N ALA A 81 -3.11 -1.97 -10.39
CA ALA A 81 -3.85 -2.52 -11.51
C ALA A 81 -4.45 -1.42 -12.40
N GLU A 82 -4.29 -1.58 -13.72
CA GLU A 82 -4.84 -0.69 -14.74
C GLU A 82 -5.49 -1.53 -15.84
N GLY A 83 -6.77 -1.28 -16.11
CA GLY A 83 -7.56 -1.98 -17.14
C GLY A 83 -7.95 -3.41 -16.79
N HIS A 84 -7.08 -4.20 -16.16
CA HIS A 84 -7.34 -5.59 -15.76
C HIS A 84 -6.83 -5.90 -14.37
N VAL A 85 -7.46 -6.88 -13.73
CA VAL A 85 -6.96 -7.57 -12.54
C VAL A 85 -6.71 -9.03 -12.88
N HIS A 86 -5.63 -9.60 -12.35
CA HIS A 86 -5.10 -10.92 -12.70
C HIS A 86 -5.11 -11.92 -11.53
N PHE A 87 -5.35 -11.43 -10.31
CA PHE A 87 -5.52 -12.25 -9.11
C PHE A 87 -6.29 -11.50 -8.02
N ARG A 88 -6.85 -12.25 -7.07
CA ARG A 88 -7.49 -11.70 -5.88
C ARG A 88 -6.40 -11.24 -4.92
N GLY A 89 -6.47 -9.99 -4.47
CA GLY A 89 -5.40 -9.36 -3.71
C GLY A 89 -4.50 -8.45 -4.56
N GLN A 90 -4.72 -8.34 -5.88
CA GLN A 90 -3.91 -7.43 -6.69
C GLN A 90 -4.15 -5.97 -6.28
N PRO A 91 -3.12 -5.17 -5.98
CA PRO A 91 -3.28 -3.76 -5.62
C PRO A 91 -3.97 -2.96 -6.72
N VAL A 92 -4.94 -2.12 -6.35
CA VAL A 92 -5.72 -1.28 -7.29
C VAL A 92 -5.60 0.20 -6.94
N ALA A 93 -5.63 0.54 -5.65
CA ALA A 93 -5.47 1.91 -5.17
C ALA A 93 -4.79 1.96 -3.79
N LEU A 94 -4.21 3.10 -3.45
CA LEU A 94 -3.66 3.40 -2.13
C LEU A 94 -4.46 4.51 -1.47
N VAL A 95 -4.96 4.26 -0.26
CA VAL A 95 -5.61 5.27 0.58
C VAL A 95 -4.59 5.79 1.59
N LEU A 96 -4.32 7.10 1.55
CA LEU A 96 -3.41 7.79 2.47
C LEU A 96 -4.22 8.58 3.50
N ALA A 97 -4.03 8.29 4.78
CA ALA A 97 -4.72 8.94 5.89
C ALA A 97 -3.79 9.36 7.03
N ARG A 98 -4.31 10.12 8.01
CA ARG A 98 -3.55 10.63 9.15
C ARG A 98 -3.22 9.58 10.21
N THR A 99 -3.96 8.47 10.25
CA THR A 99 -3.68 7.32 11.11
C THR A 99 -3.89 6.02 10.33
N GLU A 100 -3.25 4.94 10.78
CA GLU A 100 -3.42 3.59 10.22
C GLU A 100 -4.90 3.16 10.25
N ALA A 101 -5.56 3.33 11.39
CA ALA A 101 -6.97 2.98 11.54
C ALA A 101 -7.89 3.73 10.57
N GLN A 102 -7.60 5.01 10.29
CA GLN A 102 -8.35 5.82 9.33
C GLN A 102 -8.10 5.36 7.88
N ALA A 103 -6.87 4.96 7.55
CA ALA A 103 -6.55 4.45 6.22
C ALA A 103 -7.30 3.14 5.95
N HIS A 104 -7.27 2.20 6.91
CA HIS A 104 -7.96 0.91 6.78
C HIS A 104 -9.48 1.03 6.79
N ALA A 105 -10.05 1.93 7.60
CA ALA A 105 -11.50 2.14 7.65
C ALA A 105 -12.08 2.75 6.36
N ALA A 106 -11.24 3.24 5.46
CA ALA A 106 -11.61 3.89 4.21
C ALA A 106 -11.44 3.00 2.96
N LEU A 107 -11.06 1.72 3.12
CA LEU A 107 -11.07 0.70 2.07
C LEU A 107 -12.50 0.19 1.79
#